data_AF-A0A7S2Y0P5-F1
#
_entry.id   AF-A0A7S2Y0P5-F1
#
_cell.length_a   1.000
_cell.length_b   1.000
_cell.length_c   1.000
_cell.angle_alpha   90.00
_cell.angle_beta   90.00
_cell.angle_gamma   90.00
#
_symmetry.space_group_name_H-M   'P 1'
#
loop_
_entity.id
_entity.type
_entity.pdbx_description
1 polymer ?
#
loop_
_entity_poly.entity_id
_entity_poly.type
_entity_poly.pdbx_seq_one_letter_code
_entity_poly.pdbx_strand_id
1 'polypeptide(L)'
;YLLQAGLCLLAMNDSVAARQKLDEFVTADYSFESSREGKFLGDLIQACEDFNADGFADICFQYDSVSKFDPWHTSILVKVKRTIQSEAGEGEDGGDAEVDLT
;
A
#
# COMPACT_ATOMS: atom_id res chain seq x y z
N TYR A 1 -8.78 8.72 7.09
CA TYR A 1 -7.88 8.36 8.21
C TYR A 1 -7.55 6.88 8.28
N LEU A 2 -8.50 5.97 8.08
CA LEU A 2 -8.26 4.51 8.17
C LEU A 2 -7.25 4.02 7.12
N LEU A 3 -7.42 4.46 5.86
CA LEU A 3 -6.47 4.16 4.78
C LEU A 3 -5.07 4.66 5.10
N GLN A 4 -4.93 5.89 5.58
CA GLN A 4 -3.63 6.48 5.94
C GLN A 4 -2.94 5.71 7.07
N ALA A 5 -3.70 5.23 8.07
CA ALA A 5 -3.14 4.41 9.14
C ALA A 5 -2.61 3.06 8.60
N GLY A 6 -3.36 2.41 7.71
CA GLY A 6 -2.92 1.18 7.03
C GLY A 6 -1.69 1.40 6.16
N LEU A 7 -1.65 2.48 5.39
CA LEU A 7 -0.50 2.86 4.56
C LEU A 7 0.75 3.14 5.40
N CYS A 8 0.62 3.78 6.57
CA CYS A 8 1.74 3.99 7.48
C CYS A 8 2.31 2.67 8.01
N LEU A 9 1.46 1.70 8.35
CA LEU A 9 1.91 0.38 8.81
C LEU A 9 2.63 -0.38 7.70
N LEU A 10 2.09 -0.34 6.47
CA LEU A 10 2.76 -0.89 5.29
C LEU A 10 4.11 -0.20 5.05
N ALA A 11 4.21 1.12 5.24
CA ALA A 11 5.48 1.86 5.10
C ALA A 11 6.55 1.47 6.12
N MET A 12 6.14 0.91 7.26
CA MET A 12 7.02 0.35 8.29
C MET A 12 7.38 -1.12 8.02
N ASN A 13 6.95 -1.68 6.88
CA ASN A 13 7.09 -3.08 6.52
C ASN A 13 6.37 -4.03 7.48
N ASP A 14 5.22 -3.59 8.02
CA ASP A 14 4.42 -4.38 8.95
C ASP A 14 3.06 -4.72 8.32
N SER A 15 3.10 -5.62 7.33
CA SER A 15 1.92 -6.14 6.64
C SER A 15 0.97 -6.88 7.59
N VAL A 16 1.51 -7.56 8.60
CA VAL A 16 0.75 -8.27 9.62
C VAL A 16 -0.01 -7.30 10.53
N ALA A 17 0.63 -6.21 10.98
CA ALA A 17 -0.07 -5.17 11.72
C ALA A 17 -1.11 -4.45 10.84
N ALA A 18 -0.79 -4.19 9.56
CA ALA A 18 -1.73 -3.59 8.61
C ALA A 18 -2.98 -4.46 8.42
N ARG A 19 -2.82 -5.80 8.31
CA ARG A 19 -3.94 -6.76 8.21
C ARG A 19 -4.80 -6.76 9.47
N GLN A 20 -4.19 -6.86 10.64
CA GLN A 20 -4.93 -6.80 11.92
C GLN A 20 -5.69 -5.49 12.05
N LYS A 21 -5.06 -4.38 11.64
CA LYS A 21 -5.66 -3.06 11.71
C LYS A 21 -6.85 -2.92 10.76
N LEU A 22 -6.75 -3.48 9.56
CA LEU A 22 -7.86 -3.58 8.61
C LEU A 22 -9.02 -4.38 9.22
N ASP A 23 -8.76 -5.55 9.81
CA ASP A 23 -9.78 -6.39 10.43
C ASP A 23 -10.49 -5.71 11.62
N GLU A 24 -9.72 -5.00 12.45
CA GLU A 24 -10.25 -4.16 13.53
C GLU A 24 -11.19 -3.07 12.99
N PHE A 25 -10.85 -2.48 11.84
CA PHE A 25 -11.68 -1.47 11.19
C PHE A 25 -12.92 -2.04 10.51
N VAL A 26 -12.84 -3.20 9.87
CA VAL A 26 -14.00 -3.90 9.29
C VAL A 26 -14.96 -4.36 10.38
N THR A 27 -14.43 -4.79 11.52
CA THR A 27 -15.23 -5.13 12.70
C THR A 27 -15.90 -3.91 13.32
N ALA A 28 -15.23 -2.76 13.32
CA ALA A 28 -15.78 -1.51 13.82
C ALA A 28 -16.81 -0.90 12.85
N ASP A 29 -16.59 -1.03 11.54
CA ASP A 29 -17.47 -0.52 10.49
C ASP A 29 -17.54 -1.51 9.31
N TYR A 30 -18.63 -2.27 9.25
CA TYR A 30 -18.86 -3.27 8.21
C TYR A 30 -18.95 -2.68 6.79
N SER A 31 -19.20 -1.37 6.66
CA SER A 31 -19.28 -0.71 5.35
C SER A 31 -17.89 -0.42 4.78
N PHE A 32 -16.85 -0.42 5.63
CA PHE A 32 -15.49 -0.13 5.23
C PHE A 32 -14.92 -1.20 4.30
N GLU A 33 -15.23 -2.48 4.54
CA GLU A 33 -14.81 -3.59 3.67
C GLU A 33 -15.34 -3.43 2.24
N SER A 34 -16.60 -3.01 2.09
CA SER A 34 -17.22 -2.78 0.78
C SER A 34 -16.83 -1.43 0.16
N SER A 35 -16.16 -0.57 0.93
CA SER A 35 -15.71 0.73 0.46
C SER A 35 -14.46 0.60 -0.41
N ARG A 36 -14.28 1.56 -1.32
CA ARG A 36 -13.13 1.59 -2.24
C ARG A 36 -11.79 1.55 -1.50
N GLU A 37 -11.69 2.30 -0.40
CA GLU A 37 -10.49 2.38 0.43
C GLU A 37 -10.18 1.07 1.17
N GLY A 38 -11.20 0.38 1.69
CA GLY A 38 -11.02 -0.90 2.38
C GLY A 38 -10.59 -2.01 1.43
N LYS A 39 -11.21 -2.06 0.24
CA LYS A 39 -10.81 -3.00 -0.81
C LYS A 39 -9.37 -2.73 -1.28
N PHE A 40 -9.04 -1.46 -1.54
CA PHE A 40 -7.69 -1.05 -1.94
C PHE A 40 -6.64 -1.41 -0.88
N LEU A 41 -6.89 -1.11 0.40
CA LEU A 41 -5.96 -1.44 1.49
C LEU A 41 -5.79 -2.96 1.65
N GLY A 42 -6.88 -3.73 1.53
CA GLY A 42 -6.83 -5.19 1.58
C GLY A 42 -6.02 -5.81 0.43
N ASP A 43 -6.19 -5.29 -0.78
CA ASP A 43 -5.45 -5.72 -1.97
C ASP A 43 -3.95 -5.37 -1.85
N LEU A 44 -3.60 -4.18 -1.33
CA LEU A 44 -2.21 -3.78 -1.08
C LEU A 44 -1.52 -4.67 -0.04
N ILE A 45 -2.21 -4.99 1.06
CA ILE A 45 -1.68 -5.86 2.11
C ILE A 45 -1.39 -7.24 1.52
N GLN A 46 -2.33 -7.80 0.75
CA GLN A 46 -2.14 -9.09 0.10
C GLN A 46 -0.93 -9.08 -0.85
N ALA A 47 -0.83 -8.08 -1.73
CA ALA A 47 0.32 -7.94 -2.63
C ALA A 47 1.66 -7.82 -1.87
N CYS A 48 1.65 -7.20 -0.70
CA CYS A 48 2.80 -7.11 0.19
C CYS A 48 3.15 -8.46 0.83
N GLU A 49 2.15 -9.24 1.25
CA GLU A 49 2.33 -10.59 1.82
C GLU A 49 2.83 -11.61 0.77
N ASP A 50 2.40 -11.47 -0.49
CA ASP A 50 2.85 -12.28 -1.63
C ASP A 50 4.21 -11.83 -2.21
N PHE A 51 4.84 -10.78 -1.65
CA PHE A 51 6.03 -10.12 -2.19
C PHE A 51 5.90 -9.71 -3.67
N ASN A 52 4.69 -9.39 -4.11
CA ASN A 52 4.38 -9.10 -5.50
C ASN A 52 4.37 -7.59 -5.76
N ALA A 53 5.56 -7.04 -6.04
CA ALA A 53 5.73 -5.61 -6.33
C ALA A 53 5.02 -5.15 -7.63
N ASP A 54 4.82 -6.05 -8.59
CA ASP A 54 4.10 -5.77 -9.83
C ASP A 54 2.60 -5.65 -9.58
N GLY A 55 2.03 -6.62 -8.85
CA GLY A 55 0.64 -6.58 -8.40
C GLY A 55 0.35 -5.36 -7.53
N PHE A 56 1.26 -5.00 -6.62
CA PHE A 56 1.14 -3.77 -5.83
C PHE A 56 1.04 -2.51 -6.71
N ALA A 57 1.86 -2.43 -7.75
CA ALA A 57 1.86 -1.29 -8.67
C ALA A 57 0.58 -1.22 -9.51
N ASP A 58 0.08 -2.36 -9.98
CA ASP A 58 -1.18 -2.44 -10.73
C ASP A 58 -2.38 -1.99 -9.88
N ILE A 59 -2.46 -2.44 -8.63
CA ILE A 59 -3.50 -2.01 -7.68
C ILE A 59 -3.44 -0.50 -7.44
N CYS A 60 -2.24 0.06 -7.26
CA CYS A 60 -2.04 1.50 -7.14
C CYS A 60 -2.50 2.25 -8.39
N PHE A 61 -2.16 1.76 -9.58
CA PHE A 61 -2.54 2.40 -10.85
C PHE A 61 -4.05 2.39 -11.09
N GLN A 62 -4.70 1.27 -10.79
CA GLN A 62 -6.16 1.15 -10.85
C GLN A 62 -6.83 2.12 -9.89
N TYR A 63 -6.29 2.27 -8.68
CA TYR A 63 -6.83 3.21 -7.70
C TYR A 63 -6.59 4.68 -8.10
N ASP A 64 -5.40 5.05 -8.60
CA ASP A 64 -5.10 6.43 -9.03
C ASP A 64 -6.04 6.90 -10.16
N SER A 65 -6.43 5.98 -11.04
CA SER A 65 -7.37 6.26 -12.14
C SER A 65 -8.75 6.69 -11.64
N VAL A 66 -9.16 6.24 -10.46
CA VAL A 66 -10.47 6.55 -9.86
C VAL A 66 -10.36 7.63 -8.78
N SER A 67 -9.25 7.64 -8.06
CA SER A 67 -8.96 8.48 -6.91
C SER A 67 -7.50 8.95 -6.99
N LYS A 68 -7.31 10.18 -7.46
CA LYS A 68 -5.98 10.78 -7.62
C LYS A 68 -5.21 10.79 -6.30
N PHE A 69 -3.97 10.32 -6.33
CA PHE A 69 -3.09 10.36 -5.17
C PHE A 69 -2.49 11.75 -4.94
N ASP A 70 -2.47 12.18 -3.68
CA ASP A 70 -1.64 13.30 -3.25
C ASP A 70 -0.15 12.91 -3.22
N PRO A 71 0.77 13.88 -3.33
CA PRO A 71 2.23 13.65 -3.29
C PRO A 71 2.70 12.83 -2.08
N TRP A 72 2.04 13.00 -0.94
CA TRP A 72 2.34 12.26 0.28
C TRP A 72 1.98 10.77 0.16
N HIS A 73 0.81 10.44 -0.41
CA HIS A 73 0.38 9.05 -0.61
C HIS A 73 1.33 8.34 -1.58
N THR A 74 1.66 9.00 -2.68
CA THR A 74 2.64 8.51 -3.66
C THR A 74 4.00 8.21 -3.03
N SER A 75 4.52 9.13 -2.21
CA SER A 75 5.80 8.94 -1.52
C SER A 75 5.80 7.71 -0.61
N ILE A 76 4.70 7.47 0.11
CA ILE A 76 4.53 6.30 0.96
C ILE A 76 4.46 5.01 0.12
N LEU A 77 3.63 4.97 -0.92
CA LEU A 77 3.44 3.79 -1.77
C LEU A 77 4.73 3.38 -2.47
N VAL A 78 5.53 4.34 -2.95
CA VAL A 78 6.83 4.08 -3.57
C VAL A 78 7.82 3.48 -2.56
N LYS A 79 7.81 3.98 -1.32
CA LYS A 79 8.63 3.40 -0.25
C LYS A 79 8.24 1.96 0.04
N VAL A 80 6.94 1.67 0.17
CA VAL A 80 6.43 0.30 0.38
C VAL A 80 6.84 -0.63 -0.76
N LYS A 81 6.63 -0.20 -2.01
CA LYS A 81 7.02 -0.97 -3.19
C LYS A 81 8.51 -1.31 -3.19
N ARG A 82 9.37 -0.34 -2.87
CA ARG A 82 10.82 -0.56 -2.77
C ARG A 82 11.17 -1.58 -1.70
N THR A 83 10.51 -1.53 -0.54
CA THR A 83 10.77 -2.50 0.52
C THR A 83 10.36 -3.92 0.10
N ILE A 84 9.20 -4.07 -0.56
CA ILE A 84 8.76 -5.37 -1.10
C ILE A 84 9.79 -5.92 -2.11
N GLN A 85 10.28 -5.10 -3.04
CA GLN A 85 11.32 -5.50 -4.00
C GLN A 85 12.63 -5.89 -3.33
N SER A 86 13.00 -5.17 -2.26
CA SER A 86 14.21 -5.48 -1.48
C SER A 86 14.10 -6.81 -0.74
N GLU A 87 12.91 -7.17 -0.24
CA GLU A 87 12.70 -8.46 0.43
C GLU A 87 12.57 -9.62 -0.55
N ALA A 88 12.12 -9.38 -1.78
CA ALA A 88 12.02 -10.38 -2.85
C ALA A 88 13.39 -10.83 -3.42
N GLY A 89 14.51 -10.22 -3.01
CA GLY A 89 15.86 -10.71 -3.32
C GLY A 89 16.55 -10.08 -4.53
N GLU A 90 16.01 -9.00 -5.09
CA GLU A 90 16.69 -8.17 -6.10
C GLU A 90 17.17 -6.88 -5.42
N GLY A 91 18.27 -6.99 -4.68
CA GLY A 91 18.96 -5.82 -4.15
C GLY A 91 19.77 -5.16 -5.27
N GLU A 92 19.49 -3.89 -5.56
CA GLU A 92 20.49 -2.86 -5.84
C GLU A 92 19.85 -1.46 -5.88
N ASP A 93 20.58 -0.50 -5.30
CA ASP A 93 20.45 0.96 -5.42
C ASP A 93 19.46 1.71 -4.51
N GLY A 94 20.03 2.23 -3.42
CA GLY A 94 19.53 3.40 -2.74
C GLY A 94 19.71 4.63 -3.64
N GLY A 95 18.62 5.08 -4.24
CA GLY A 95 18.51 6.38 -4.88
C GLY A 95 17.27 7.09 -4.40
N ASP A 96 17.46 8.22 -3.75
CA ASP A 96 16.48 9.28 -3.51
C ASP A 96 16.07 9.91 -4.85
N ALA A 97 15.37 9.16 -5.69
CA ALA A 97 14.76 9.70 -6.89
C ALA A 97 13.40 10.29 -6.53
N GLU A 98 13.26 11.62 -6.68
CA GLU A 98 11.97 12.25 -6.92
C GLU A 98 11.21 11.43 -7.98
N VAL A 99 10.17 10.76 -7.52
CA VAL A 99 9.21 10.07 -8.38
C VAL A 99 8.30 11.12 -9.00
N ASP A 100 8.74 11.70 -10.11
CA ASP A 100 7.88 12.51 -10.97
C ASP A 100 6.85 11.58 -11.63
N LEU A 101 5.66 11.54 -11.02
CA LEU A 101 4.46 10.93 -11.57
C LEU A 101 3.68 12.03 -12.30
N THR A 102 4.20 12.49 -13.42
CA THR A 102 3.46 13.27 -14.42
C THR A 102 2.62 12.35 -15.31
#